data_AF-A0A959V7Y4-F1
#
_entry.id   AF-A0A959V7Y4-F1
#
_cell.length_a   1.000
_cell.length_b   1.000
_cell.length_c   1.000
_cell.angle_alpha   90.00
_cell.angle_beta   90.00
_cell.angle_gamma   90.00
#
_symmetry.space_group_name_H-M   'P 1'
#
loop_
_entity.id
_entity.type
_entity.pdbx_description
1 polymer ?
#
loop_
_entity_poly.entity_id
_entity_poly.type
_entity_poly.pdbx_seq_one_letter_code
_entity_poly.pdbx_strand_id
1 'polypeptide(L)' 'MKVALTVRDFLDRAETVYPDRVAVVDEPDQPADPLGELTYRQLARRARAQAAGLDRLGIGAGERVAIVS' A
#
# COMPACT_ATOMS: atom_id res chain seq x y z
N MET A 1 0.89 18.20 22.36
CA MET A 1 1.05 17.97 20.91
C MET A 1 0.00 16.95 20.48
N LYS A 2 -0.74 17.19 19.38
CA LYS A 2 -1.70 16.22 18.82
C LYS A 2 -1.17 15.82 17.44
N VAL A 3 -0.81 14.55 17.27
CA VAL A 3 -0.40 13.98 15.97
C VAL A 3 -1.47 12.98 15.56
N ALA A 4 -2.01 13.13 14.36
CA ALA A 4 -2.98 12.17 13.85
C ALA A 4 -2.25 10.87 13.48
N LEU A 5 -2.79 9.74 13.93
CA LEU A 5 -2.36 8.42 13.49
C LEU A 5 -3.15 8.05 12.23
N THR A 6 -2.44 7.85 11.13
CA THR A 6 -3.00 7.55 9.81
C THR A 6 -2.60 6.15 9.35
N VAL A 7 -3.30 5.61 8.36
CA VAL A 7 -2.93 4.32 7.73
C VAL A 7 -1.51 4.36 7.15
N ARG A 8 -1.10 5.52 6.62
CA ARG A 8 0.24 5.72 6.07
C ARG A 8 1.33 5.53 7.11
N ASP A 9 1.11 6.00 8.35
CA ASP A 9 2.11 5.89 9.42
C ASP A 9 2.45 4.42 9.75
N PHE A 10 1.48 3.51 9.64
CA PHE A 10 1.73 2.08 9.83
C PHE A 10 2.64 1.51 8.74
N LEU A 11 2.40 1.88 7.48
CA LEU A 11 3.21 1.43 6.35
C LEU A 11 4.62 2.02 6.40
N ASP A 12 4.74 3.32 6.69
CA ASP A 12 6.03 4.02 6.80
C ASP A 12 6.86 3.44 7.96
N ARG A 13 6.23 3.13 9.11
CA ARG A 13 6.89 2.43 10.22
C ARG A 13 7.32 1.02 9.83
N ALA A 14 6.46 0.25 9.17
CA ALA A 14 6.79 -1.13 8.81
C ALA A 14 7.90 -1.20 7.76
N GLU A 15 7.90 -0.30 6.77
CA GLU A 15 9.01 -0.17 5.81
C GLU A 15 10.33 0.20 6.52
N THR A 16 10.27 1.09 7.51
CA THR A 16 11.47 1.54 8.22
C THR A 16 12.04 0.46 9.13
N VAL A 17 11.19 -0.21 9.91
CA VAL A 17 11.63 -1.12 10.98
C VAL A 17 11.76 -2.57 10.50
N TYR A 18 10.94 -2.98 9.52
CA TYR A 18 10.85 -4.36 9.04
C TYR A 18 10.84 -4.44 7.50
N PRO A 19 11.77 -3.79 6.79
CA PRO A 19 11.70 -3.62 5.34
C PRO A 19 11.58 -4.94 4.58
N ASP A 20 12.25 -5.99 5.05
CA ASP A 20 12.38 -7.27 4.36
C ASP A 20 11.46 -8.36 4.94
N ARG A 21 10.58 -8.01 5.90
CA ARG A 21 9.53 -8.94 6.35
C ARG A 21 8.40 -8.99 5.33
N VAL A 22 7.83 -10.18 5.16
CA VAL A 22 6.61 -10.42 4.35
C VAL A 22 5.46 -9.61 4.94
N ALA A 23 4.81 -8.83 4.07
CA ALA A 23 3.74 -7.88 4.36
C ALA A 23 2.40 -8.30 3.76
N VAL A 24 2.42 -9.07 2.66
CA VAL A 24 1.22 -9.61 2.00
C VAL A 24 1.46 -11.09 1.73
N VAL A 25 0.41 -11.87 1.98
CA VAL A 25 0.35 -13.30 1.67
C VAL A 25 -0.96 -13.51 0.91
N ASP A 26 -0.89 -14.13 -0.26
CA ASP A 26 -2.07 -14.45 -1.06
C ASP A 26 -2.92 -15.55 -0.39
N GLU A 27 -4.23 -15.54 -0.63
CA GLU A 27 -5.09 -16.65 -0.22
C GLU A 27 -4.82 -17.89 -1.11
N PRO A 28 -4.89 -19.11 -0.57
CA PRO A 28 -4.63 -20.32 -1.35
C PRO A 28 -5.62 -20.55 -2.50
N ASP A 29 -6.87 -20.11 -2.35
CA ASP A 29 -7.95 -20.28 -3.33
C ASP A 29 -8.46 -18.89 -3.75
N GLN A 30 -7.95 -18.37 -4.86
CA GLN A 30 -8.27 -17.02 -5.33
C GLN A 30 -8.42 -16.97 -6.86
N PRO A 31 -9.22 -16.04 -7.40
CA PRO A 31 -9.62 -16.04 -8.81
C PRO A 31 -8.50 -15.63 -9.80
N ALA A 32 -7.37 -15.14 -9.31
CA ALA A 32 -6.26 -14.63 -10.11
C ALA A 32 -4.92 -15.20 -9.64
N ASP A 33 -3.90 -15.15 -10.52
CA ASP A 33 -2.56 -15.59 -10.17
C ASP A 33 -2.02 -14.84 -8.93
N PRO A 34 -1.35 -15.55 -7.99
CA PRO A 34 -0.77 -14.94 -6.81
C PRO A 34 0.23 -13.83 -7.11
N LEU A 35 0.20 -12.78 -6.30
CA LEU A 35 1.25 -11.75 -6.32
C LEU A 35 2.59 -12.27 -5.79
N GLY A 36 2.53 -13.36 -5.02
CA GLY A 36 3.67 -13.93 -4.29
C GLY A 36 3.98 -13.13 -3.02
N GLU A 37 5.02 -13.55 -2.31
CA GLU A 37 5.44 -12.85 -1.10
C GLU A 37 5.92 -11.44 -1.42
N LEU A 38 5.26 -10.44 -0.82
CA LEU A 38 5.68 -9.04 -0.90
C LEU A 38 6.24 -8.58 0.44
N THR A 39 7.45 -8.05 0.44
CA THR A 39 8.05 -7.41 1.63
C THR A 39 7.46 -6.02 1.88
N TYR A 40 7.58 -5.48 3.10
CA TYR A 40 7.10 -4.13 3.42
C TYR A 40 7.75 -3.04 2.55
N ARG A 41 9.06 -3.16 2.24
CA ARG A 41 9.75 -2.24 1.31
C ARG A 41 9.12 -2.26 -0.08
N GLN A 42 8.80 -3.45 -0.58
CA GLN A 42 8.18 -3.63 -1.89
C GLN A 42 6.72 -3.16 -1.90
N LEU A 43 5.98 -3.35 -0.81
CA LEU A 43 4.61 -2.84 -0.65
C LEU A 43 4.59 -1.31 -0.63
N ALA A 44 5.47 -0.67 0.15
CA ALA A 44 5.59 0.78 0.22
C ALA A 44 5.95 1.40 -1.14
N ARG A 45 6.87 0.77 -1.89
CA ARG A 45 7.17 1.17 -3.28
C ARG A 45 5.92 1.12 -4.17
N ARG A 46 5.10 0.07 -4.07
CA ARG A 46 3.86 -0.06 -4.86
C ARG A 46 2.80 0.97 -4.45
N ALA A 47 2.64 1.23 -3.15
CA ALA A 47 1.72 2.26 -2.66
C ALA A 47 2.08 3.65 -3.20
N ARG A 48 3.38 4.00 -3.21
CA ARG A 48 3.86 5.26 -3.83
C ARG A 48 3.62 5.29 -5.34
N ALA A 49 3.78 4.16 -6.03
CA ALA A 49 3.49 4.07 -7.46
C ALA A 49 1.98 4.24 -7.77
N GLN A 50 1.09 3.70 -6.92
CA GLN A 50 -0.35 3.94 -7.01
C GLN A 50 -0.68 5.42 -6.78
N ALA A 51 -0.12 6.04 -5.74
CA ALA A 51 -0.29 7.47 -5.48
C ALA A 51 0.14 8.33 -6.68
N ALA A 52 1.33 8.08 -7.24
CA ALA A 52 1.79 8.78 -8.44
C ALA A 52 0.90 8.52 -9.68
N GLY A 53 0.23 7.37 -9.74
CA GLY A 53 -0.79 7.09 -10.74
C GLY A 53 -2.03 7.96 -10.58
N LEU A 54 -2.54 8.08 -9.35
CA LEU A 54 -3.67 8.93 -9.00
C LEU A 54 -3.35 10.42 -9.24
N ASP A 55 -2.13 10.86 -8.91
CA ASP A 55 -1.67 12.23 -9.16
C ASP A 55 -1.74 12.56 -10.67
N ARG A 56 -1.34 11.61 -11.54
CA ARG A 56 -1.43 11.79 -13.00
C ARG A 56 -2.86 11.85 -13.52
N LEU A 57 -3.81 11.24 -12.81
CA LEU A 57 -5.24 11.32 -13.11
C LEU A 57 -5.89 12.60 -12.55
N GLY A 58 -5.11 13.45 -11.86
CA GLY A 58 -5.58 14.69 -11.26
C GLY A 58 -6.35 14.50 -9.95
N ILE A 59 -6.21 13.33 -9.29
CA ILE A 59 -6.97 13.02 -8.07
C ILE A 59 -6.35 13.70 -6.85
N GLY A 60 -7.16 14.50 -6.16
CA GLY A 60 -6.75 15.33 -5.03
C GLY A 60 -7.13 14.80 -3.65
N ALA A 61 -6.65 15.48 -2.60
CA ALA A 61 -7.05 15.22 -1.23
C ALA A 61 -8.55 15.49 -1.03
N GLY A 62 -9.26 14.55 -0.40
CA GLY A 62 -10.71 14.62 -0.17
C GLY A 62 -11.56 14.09 -1.34
N GLU A 63 -10.92 13.72 -2.45
CA GLU A 63 -11.60 13.05 -3.55
C GLU A 63 -11.79 11.56 -3.28
N ARG A 64 -12.60 10.91 -4.12
CA ARG A 64 -13.06 9.54 -3.91
C ARG A 64 -12.54 8.65 -5.01
N VAL A 65 -11.92 7.54 -4.62
CA VAL A 65 -11.47 6.48 -5.52
C VAL A 65 -12.29 5.23 -5.23
N ALA A 66 -13.04 4.76 -6.22
CA ALA A 66 -13.72 3.47 -6.13
C ALA A 66 -12.74 2.35 -6.52
N ILE A 67 -12.72 1.28 -5.72
CA ILE A 67 -11.95 0.07 -6.02
C ILE A 67 -12.93 -1.01 -6.47
N VAL A 68 -12.69 -1.57 -7.66
CA VAL A 68 -13.41 -2.72 -8.19
C VAL A 68 -12.37 -3.79 -8.46
N SER A 69 -12.40 -4.86 -7.67
CA SER A 69 -11.43 -5.96 -7.64
C SER A 69 -12.13 -7.28 -7.86
#